data_AF-B4KZX5-F1
#
_entry.id   AF-B4KZX5-F1
#
_cell.length_a   1.000
_cell.length_b   1.000
_cell.length_c   1.000
_cell.angle_alpha   90.00
_cell.angle_beta   90.00
_cell.angle_gamma   90.00
#
_symmetry.space_group_name_H-M   'P 1'
#
loop_
_entity.id
_entity.type
_entity.pdbx_description
1 polymer ?
#
loop_
_entity_poly.entity_id
_entity_poly.type
_entity_poly.pdbx_seq_one_letter_code
_entity_poly.pdbx_strand_id
1 'polypeptide(L)'
;MPAPKIQSNQIEKSAMKRTPLYVKPELKGLIVELMLPRFETLCTIVSTRFVSEEEMANEKDDADDDWWPDYRIYSDKHYMTEMNGLMHLILNGLRGMTNELQTIGLKFQAFILDNFKPDQSAKKVAGANPAEGKEDNLNRYLLAQSLIKDMVNFVTCCSRQCTKLLKQRKAYFDRASETKDTEDRIRLKVFDERSFTELHGRMISLKSFVQDFCNLFESEWNSSDQQDISVISPAKKIST
;
A
#
# COMPACT_ATOMS: atom_id res chain seq x y z
N MET A 1 -1.87 47.13 -20.56
CA MET A 1 -2.25 46.58 -19.24
C MET A 1 -1.18 45.58 -18.83
N PRO A 2 -0.62 45.63 -17.61
CA PRO A 2 0.33 44.63 -17.17
C PRO A 2 -0.40 43.33 -16.81
N ALA A 3 0.21 42.18 -17.13
CA ALA A 3 -0.31 40.86 -16.82
C ALA A 3 -0.44 40.67 -15.29
N PRO A 4 -1.51 40.02 -14.79
CA PRO A 4 -1.63 39.74 -13.38
C PRO A 4 -0.60 38.69 -12.98
N LYS A 5 0.21 39.02 -11.96
CA LYS A 5 1.05 38.06 -11.25
C LYS A 5 0.14 37.00 -10.66
N ILE A 6 0.12 35.81 -11.25
CA ILE A 6 -0.41 34.61 -10.60
C ILE A 6 0.52 34.36 -9.40
N GLN A 7 0.05 34.74 -8.21
CA GLN A 7 0.64 34.28 -6.96
C GLN A 7 0.43 32.77 -6.92
N SER A 8 1.46 32.03 -7.33
CA SER A 8 1.59 30.61 -7.09
C SER A 8 1.28 30.34 -5.63
N ASN A 9 0.14 29.70 -5.40
CA ASN A 9 -0.40 29.42 -4.07
C ASN A 9 0.68 28.83 -3.17
N GLN A 10 0.90 29.48 -2.03
CA GLN A 10 1.79 29.12 -0.93
C GLN A 10 1.42 27.78 -0.25
N ILE A 11 0.64 26.91 -0.89
CA ILE A 11 0.14 25.65 -0.33
C ILE A 11 1.23 24.56 -0.38
N GLU A 12 2.25 24.69 -1.23
CA GLU A 12 3.34 23.69 -1.34
C GLU A 12 4.48 23.87 -0.32
N LYS A 13 4.43 24.89 0.55
CA LYS A 13 5.52 25.18 1.51
C LYS A 13 5.24 24.80 2.96
N SER A 14 4.20 24.00 3.23
CA SER A 14 3.96 23.40 4.55
C SER A 14 3.91 21.87 4.50
N ALA A 15 4.89 21.24 3.84
CA ALA A 15 5.40 19.95 4.32
C ALA A 15 6.11 20.20 5.66
N MET A 16 5.31 20.53 6.68
CA MET A 16 5.73 20.75 8.05
C MET A 16 6.46 19.46 8.44
N LYS A 17 7.76 19.54 8.73
CA LYS A 17 8.55 18.42 9.27
C LYS A 17 7.81 17.93 10.51
N ARG A 18 6.96 16.90 10.37
CA ARG A 18 6.19 16.34 11.46
C ARG A 18 7.22 15.71 12.41
N THR A 19 7.32 16.25 13.62
CA THR A 19 8.19 15.68 14.64
C THR A 19 7.78 14.22 14.87
N PRO A 20 8.69 13.23 14.85
CA PRO A 20 8.32 11.85 15.13
C PRO A 20 7.67 11.68 16.51
N LEU A 21 6.82 10.66 16.65
CA LEU A 21 6.32 10.17 17.92
C LEU A 21 7.40 9.29 18.57
N TYR A 22 7.71 9.57 19.82
CA TYR A 22 8.72 8.85 20.57
C TYR A 22 8.07 7.78 21.43
N VAL A 23 8.27 6.52 21.06
CA VAL A 23 7.82 5.35 21.83
C VAL A 23 9.00 4.62 22.46
N LYS A 24 8.71 3.71 23.41
CA LYS A 24 9.72 2.79 23.97
C LYS A 24 10.41 2.00 22.84
N PRO A 25 11.74 1.75 22.90
CA PRO A 25 12.47 1.03 21.85
C PRO A 25 11.86 -0.32 21.47
N GLU A 26 11.26 -1.04 22.41
CA GLU A 26 10.62 -2.34 22.19
C GLU A 26 9.35 -2.22 21.33
N LEU A 27 8.58 -1.14 21.49
CA LEU A 27 7.39 -0.87 20.69
C LEU A 27 7.78 -0.41 19.28
N LYS A 28 8.82 0.41 19.18
CA LYS A 28 9.42 0.81 17.90
C LYS A 28 9.92 -0.42 17.13
N GLY A 29 10.70 -1.28 17.77
CA GLY A 29 11.21 -2.52 17.19
C GLY A 29 10.09 -3.44 16.70
N LEU A 30 9.02 -3.58 17.49
CA LEU A 30 7.84 -4.35 17.08
C LEU A 30 7.15 -3.78 15.83
N ILE A 31 7.03 -2.46 15.72
CA ILE A 31 6.42 -1.81 14.55
C ILE A 31 7.25 -2.12 13.30
N VAL A 32 8.57 -1.94 13.37
CA VAL A 32 9.48 -2.25 12.26
C VAL A 32 9.39 -3.73 11.88
N GLU A 33 9.52 -4.62 12.87
CA GLU A 33 9.51 -6.07 12.67
C GLU A 33 8.24 -6.55 11.95
N LEU A 34 7.08 -6.01 12.33
CA LEU A 34 5.81 -6.45 11.78
C LEU A 34 5.40 -5.70 10.51
N MET A 35 5.68 -4.41 10.39
CA MET A 35 5.17 -3.58 9.29
C MET A 35 6.14 -3.48 8.10
N LEU A 36 7.45 -3.59 8.31
CA LEU A 36 8.42 -3.49 7.21
C LEU A 36 8.23 -4.62 6.17
N PRO A 37 8.11 -5.91 6.55
CA PRO A 37 7.85 -6.97 5.57
C PRO A 37 6.51 -6.78 4.83
N ARG A 38 5.52 -6.17 5.49
CA ARG A 38 4.22 -5.86 4.89
C ARG A 38 4.35 -4.76 3.86
N PHE A 39 5.13 -3.72 4.17
CA PHE A 39 5.42 -2.65 3.23
C PHE A 39 6.12 -3.17 1.98
N GLU A 40 7.14 -4.02 2.12
CA GLU A 40 7.86 -4.63 0.98
C GLU A 40 6.94 -5.49 0.10
N THR A 41 6.07 -6.27 0.74
CA THR A 41 5.07 -7.08 0.03
C THR A 41 4.09 -6.19 -0.74
N LEU A 42 3.63 -5.09 -0.13
CA LEU A 42 2.76 -4.12 -0.78
C LEU A 42 3.48 -3.43 -1.95
N CYS A 43 4.74 -3.04 -1.80
CA CYS A 43 5.59 -2.52 -2.88
C CYS A 43 5.63 -3.48 -4.07
N THR A 44 5.79 -4.77 -3.80
CA THR A 44 5.77 -5.81 -4.82
C THR A 44 4.42 -5.86 -5.53
N ILE A 45 3.31 -5.90 -4.79
CA ILE A 45 1.96 -5.92 -5.36
C ILE A 45 1.70 -4.69 -6.22
N VAL A 46 2.01 -3.48 -5.74
CA VAL A 46 1.73 -2.24 -6.50
C VAL A 46 2.64 -2.07 -7.71
N SER A 47 3.78 -2.78 -7.76
CA SER A 47 4.66 -2.79 -8.94
C SER A 47 4.07 -3.60 -10.10
N THR A 48 3.02 -4.39 -9.86
CA THR A 48 2.35 -5.15 -10.92
C THR A 48 1.65 -4.22 -11.91
N ARG A 49 1.66 -4.61 -13.18
CA ARG A 49 1.05 -3.91 -14.31
C ARG A 49 0.18 -4.87 -15.08
N PHE A 50 -0.96 -4.38 -15.56
CA PHE A 50 -1.82 -5.07 -16.50
C PHE A 50 -1.43 -4.61 -17.91
N VAL A 51 -0.96 -5.52 -18.76
CA VAL A 51 -0.38 -5.21 -20.08
C VAL A 51 -1.06 -6.08 -21.13
N SER A 52 -1.41 -5.54 -22.30
CA SER A 52 -1.90 -6.36 -23.42
C SER A 52 -0.76 -7.17 -24.04
N GLU A 53 -1.04 -8.38 -24.54
CA GLU A 53 0.00 -9.18 -25.22
C GLU A 53 0.46 -8.55 -26.54
N GLU A 54 -0.40 -7.80 -27.22
CA GLU A 54 -0.05 -7.06 -28.45
C GLU A 54 1.10 -6.04 -28.22
N GLU A 55 1.20 -5.45 -27.03
CA GLU A 55 2.31 -4.54 -26.67
C GLU A 55 3.64 -5.29 -26.44
N MET A 56 3.60 -6.62 -26.26
CA MET A 56 4.76 -7.50 -26.03
C MET A 56 5.11 -8.37 -27.26
N ALA A 57 4.18 -8.54 -28.20
CA ALA A 57 4.29 -9.44 -29.34
C ALA A 57 4.84 -8.72 -30.59
N ASN A 58 6.16 -8.48 -30.60
CA ASN A 58 6.88 -8.53 -31.87
C ASN A 58 7.07 -10.02 -32.20
N GLU A 59 6.43 -10.49 -33.27
CA GLU A 59 6.56 -11.83 -33.86
C GLU A 59 5.82 -12.97 -33.13
N LYS A 60 4.59 -13.26 -33.56
CA LYS A 60 4.14 -14.62 -34.00
C LYS A 60 2.67 -14.61 -34.43
N ASP A 61 2.45 -15.15 -35.63
CA ASP A 61 1.17 -15.29 -36.31
C ASP A 61 0.81 -16.79 -36.25
N ASP A 62 0.23 -17.22 -35.13
CA ASP A 62 -0.33 -18.58 -34.97
C ASP A 62 -1.82 -18.44 -34.63
N ALA A 63 -2.65 -18.41 -35.67
CA ALA A 63 -4.08 -18.10 -35.60
C ALA A 63 -5.00 -19.23 -35.09
N ASP A 64 -4.44 -20.35 -34.60
CA ASP A 64 -5.23 -21.55 -34.26
C ASP A 64 -5.26 -21.92 -32.76
N ASP A 65 -4.58 -21.19 -31.87
CA ASP A 65 -4.49 -21.51 -30.44
C ASP A 65 -4.91 -20.36 -29.51
N ASP A 66 -5.70 -19.41 -30.02
CA ASP A 66 -6.07 -18.17 -29.31
C ASP A 66 -7.23 -18.37 -28.30
N TRP A 67 -7.09 -19.36 -27.42
CA TRP A 67 -8.10 -19.73 -26.44
C TRP A 67 -7.97 -18.94 -25.12
N TRP A 68 -6.81 -18.34 -24.79
CA TRP A 68 -6.55 -17.63 -23.52
C TRP A 68 -5.11 -17.00 -23.43
N PRO A 69 -4.86 -15.91 -22.67
CA PRO A 69 -5.35 -14.54 -22.79
C PRO A 69 -4.35 -13.56 -23.46
N ASP A 70 -4.86 -12.62 -24.24
CA ASP A 70 -4.16 -11.48 -24.87
C ASP A 70 -3.84 -10.32 -23.89
N TYR A 71 -3.65 -10.65 -22.60
CA TYR A 71 -3.08 -9.76 -21.58
C TYR A 71 -2.24 -10.54 -20.56
N ARG A 72 -1.26 -9.88 -19.93
CA ARG A 72 -0.45 -10.43 -18.84
C ARG A 72 -0.38 -9.48 -17.65
N ILE A 73 -0.17 -10.05 -16.45
CA ILE A 73 0.10 -9.26 -15.24
C ILE A 73 1.58 -9.34 -14.89
N TYR A 74 2.32 -8.31 -15.25
CA TYR A 74 3.76 -8.31 -15.11
C TYR A 74 4.21 -7.49 -13.89
N SER A 75 5.22 -7.97 -13.15
CA SER A 75 6.03 -7.17 -12.24
C SER A 75 7.50 -7.47 -12.52
N ASP A 76 8.37 -6.45 -12.45
CA ASP A 76 9.82 -6.61 -12.59
C ASP A 76 10.43 -7.60 -11.58
N LYS A 77 9.71 -7.89 -10.49
CA LYS A 77 10.14 -8.82 -9.44
C LYS A 77 9.40 -10.17 -9.49
N HIS A 78 8.26 -10.25 -10.18
CA HIS A 78 7.39 -11.44 -10.19
C HIS A 78 6.71 -11.58 -11.55
N TYR A 79 6.95 -12.70 -12.22
CA TYR A 79 6.14 -13.09 -13.38
C TYR A 79 4.82 -13.67 -12.90
N MET A 80 3.71 -12.95 -13.13
CA MET A 80 2.37 -13.49 -12.92
C MET A 80 1.71 -13.66 -14.28
N THR A 81 1.27 -14.87 -14.60
CA THR A 81 0.62 -15.11 -15.88
C THR A 81 -0.79 -14.53 -15.91
N GLU A 82 -1.50 -14.45 -14.78
CA GLU A 82 -2.94 -14.16 -14.75
C GLU A 82 -3.45 -13.45 -13.50
N MET A 83 -4.68 -12.91 -13.61
CA MET A 83 -5.41 -12.25 -12.52
C MET A 83 -5.60 -13.12 -11.27
N ASN A 84 -5.75 -14.44 -11.43
CA ASN A 84 -5.83 -15.36 -10.29
C ASN A 84 -4.57 -15.32 -9.43
N GLY A 85 -3.40 -15.25 -10.08
CA GLY A 85 -2.12 -15.12 -9.42
C GLY A 85 -2.08 -13.86 -8.56
N LEU A 86 -2.42 -12.70 -9.14
CA LEU A 86 -2.41 -11.42 -8.43
C LEU A 86 -3.33 -11.44 -7.20
N MET A 87 -4.56 -11.95 -7.34
CA MET A 87 -5.49 -12.01 -6.22
C MET A 87 -4.96 -12.90 -5.08
N HIS A 88 -4.31 -14.02 -5.40
CA HIS A 88 -3.67 -14.87 -4.39
C HIS A 88 -2.46 -14.18 -3.73
N LEU A 89 -1.64 -13.47 -4.49
CA LEU A 89 -0.53 -12.67 -3.96
C LEU A 89 -1.05 -11.61 -2.98
N ILE A 90 -2.12 -10.90 -3.35
CA ILE A 90 -2.78 -9.92 -2.47
C ILE A 90 -3.26 -10.59 -1.18
N LEU A 91 -4.02 -11.69 -1.27
CA LEU A 91 -4.51 -12.39 -0.07
C LEU A 91 -3.37 -12.88 0.83
N ASN A 92 -2.29 -13.37 0.24
CA ASN A 92 -1.12 -13.80 1.00
C ASN A 92 -0.42 -12.62 1.68
N GLY A 93 -0.29 -11.48 0.99
CA GLY A 93 0.29 -10.26 1.56
C GLY A 93 -0.53 -9.67 2.72
N LEU A 94 -1.85 -9.75 2.65
CA LEU A 94 -2.77 -9.29 3.71
C LEU A 94 -2.89 -10.29 4.88
N ARG A 95 -2.51 -11.55 4.67
CA ARG A 95 -2.68 -12.61 5.68
C ARG A 95 -1.86 -12.30 6.92
N GLY A 96 -2.53 -12.25 8.08
CA GLY A 96 -1.91 -12.00 9.37
C GLY A 96 -1.75 -10.52 9.74
N MET A 97 -1.82 -9.61 8.75
CA MET A 97 -1.60 -8.17 8.96
C MET A 97 -2.62 -7.56 9.94
N THR A 98 -3.87 -8.03 9.94
CA THR A 98 -4.87 -7.60 10.94
C THR A 98 -4.43 -7.92 12.37
N ASN A 99 -3.92 -9.13 12.62
CA ASN A 99 -3.50 -9.57 13.96
C ASN A 99 -2.24 -8.82 14.41
N GLU A 100 -1.32 -8.57 13.47
CA GLU A 100 -0.10 -7.80 13.72
C GLU A 100 -0.42 -6.36 14.10
N LEU A 101 -1.28 -5.69 13.33
CA LEU A 101 -1.75 -4.34 13.65
C LEU A 101 -2.47 -4.28 15.01
N GLN A 102 -3.31 -5.27 15.32
CA GLN A 102 -3.96 -5.36 16.64
C GLN A 102 -2.92 -5.53 17.76
N THR A 103 -1.88 -6.34 17.54
CA THR A 103 -0.80 -6.54 18.51
C THR A 103 -0.03 -5.25 18.77
N ILE A 104 0.30 -4.50 17.71
CA ILE A 104 0.88 -3.16 17.81
C ILE A 104 -0.07 -2.24 18.59
N GLY A 105 -1.36 -2.22 18.23
CA GLY A 105 -2.37 -1.39 18.87
C GLY A 105 -2.50 -1.63 20.38
N LEU A 106 -2.44 -2.88 20.83
CA LEU A 106 -2.48 -3.22 22.26
C LEU A 106 -1.25 -2.71 23.01
N LYS A 107 -0.04 -2.94 22.47
CA LYS A 107 1.20 -2.42 23.09
C LYS A 107 1.23 -0.89 23.07
N PHE A 108 0.72 -0.28 22.01
CA PHE A 108 0.62 1.16 21.87
C PHE A 108 -0.34 1.76 22.91
N GLN A 109 -1.49 1.13 23.12
CA GLN A 109 -2.44 1.54 24.16
C GLN A 109 -1.84 1.42 25.57
N ALA A 110 -1.12 0.34 25.86
CA ALA A 110 -0.41 0.18 27.13
C ALA A 110 0.63 1.29 27.34
N PHE A 111 1.39 1.63 26.30
CA PHE A 111 2.33 2.75 26.33
C PHE A 111 1.64 4.08 26.65
N ILE A 112 0.50 4.38 26.02
CA ILE A 112 -0.26 5.61 26.30
C ILE A 112 -0.69 5.65 27.77
N LEU A 113 -1.25 4.54 28.29
CA LEU A 113 -1.69 4.45 29.67
C LEU A 113 -0.54 4.62 30.67
N ASP A 114 0.64 4.11 30.38
CA ASP A 114 1.79 4.25 31.27
C ASP A 114 2.38 5.67 31.32
N ASN A 115 2.30 6.42 30.22
CA ASN A 115 2.97 7.73 30.08
C ASN A 115 2.04 8.93 30.25
N PHE A 116 0.73 8.74 30.05
CA PHE A 116 -0.27 9.81 30.05
C PHE A 116 -1.41 9.56 31.04
N LYS A 117 -1.26 8.61 31.97
CA LYS A 117 -2.17 8.47 33.10
C LYS A 117 -2.34 9.85 33.78
N PRO A 118 -3.57 10.26 34.10
CA PRO A 118 -3.76 11.38 35.00
C PRO A 118 -3.23 10.94 36.36
N ASP A 119 -2.11 11.52 36.80
CA ASP A 119 -1.68 11.37 38.18
C ASP A 119 -2.84 11.83 39.08
N GLN A 120 -3.42 10.88 39.81
CA GLN A 120 -4.16 11.15 41.04
C GLN A 120 -3.23 11.65 42.17
N SER A 121 -2.00 12.06 41.85
CA SER A 121 -1.02 12.60 42.78
C SER A 121 -0.39 13.90 42.29
N ALA A 122 -1.19 14.97 42.18
CA ALA A 122 -0.67 16.34 42.19
C ALA A 122 -1.73 17.33 42.71
N LYS A 123 -2.06 17.30 44.01
CA LYS A 123 -1.48 18.32 44.91
C LYS A 123 0.04 18.37 44.74
N LYS A 124 0.54 19.25 43.85
CA LYS A 124 1.67 20.15 44.14
C LYS A 124 2.17 20.90 42.90
N VAL A 125 2.24 22.21 43.12
CA VAL A 125 3.04 23.24 42.46
C VAL A 125 2.53 23.77 41.12
N ALA A 126 1.78 24.86 41.25
CA ALA A 126 1.65 25.90 40.24
C ALA A 126 3.03 26.47 39.87
N GLY A 127 3.32 26.54 38.57
CA GLY A 127 4.49 27.24 38.03
C GLY A 127 4.87 26.71 36.65
N ALA A 128 4.70 27.55 35.62
CA ALA A 128 4.83 27.30 34.17
C ALA A 128 3.63 26.53 33.58
N ASN A 129 3.20 26.91 32.37
CA ASN A 129 2.13 26.26 31.57
C ASN A 129 2.71 25.02 30.84
N PRO A 130 2.63 23.79 31.39
CA PRO A 130 3.19 22.58 30.79
C PRO A 130 2.07 21.71 30.19
N ALA A 131 0.82 22.19 30.26
CA ALA A 131 -0.39 21.45 29.97
C ALA A 131 -0.62 21.34 28.47
N GLU A 132 -0.46 22.44 27.71
CA GLU A 132 -0.69 22.47 26.26
C GLU A 132 0.23 21.49 25.51
N GLY A 133 1.53 21.46 25.82
CA GLY A 133 2.47 20.55 25.16
C GLY A 133 2.31 19.06 25.51
N LYS A 134 1.74 18.75 26.69
CA LYS A 134 1.41 17.36 27.07
C LYS A 134 0.11 16.89 26.43
N GLU A 135 -0.89 17.77 26.36
CA GLU A 135 -2.18 17.51 25.74
C GLU A 135 -2.06 17.32 24.23
N ASP A 136 -1.29 18.18 23.55
CA ASP A 136 -1.00 18.03 22.12
C ASP A 136 -0.31 16.70 21.80
N ASN A 137 0.64 16.27 22.65
CA ASN A 137 1.29 14.98 22.47
C ASN A 137 0.30 13.82 22.67
N LEU A 138 -0.51 13.85 23.74
CA LEU A 138 -1.54 12.83 23.98
C LEU A 138 -2.50 12.70 22.79
N ASN A 139 -2.98 13.83 22.25
CA ASN A 139 -3.85 13.86 21.08
C ASN A 139 -3.22 13.18 19.86
N ARG A 140 -1.92 13.39 19.64
CA ARG A 140 -1.18 12.73 18.56
C ARG A 140 -1.03 11.23 18.76
N TYR A 141 -0.82 10.76 19.99
CA TYR A 141 -0.83 9.32 20.30
C TYR A 141 -2.23 8.71 20.10
N LEU A 142 -3.29 9.38 20.56
CA LEU A 142 -4.66 8.91 20.34
C LEU A 142 -5.01 8.84 18.85
N LEU A 143 -4.53 9.81 18.05
CA LEU A 143 -4.66 9.78 16.60
C LEU A 143 -3.95 8.57 15.99
N ALA A 144 -2.71 8.29 16.39
CA ALA A 144 -1.98 7.10 15.94
C ALA A 144 -2.71 5.79 16.31
N GLN A 145 -3.33 5.73 17.49
CA GLN A 145 -4.15 4.58 17.89
C GLN A 145 -5.41 4.44 17.01
N SER A 146 -6.05 5.56 16.62
CA SER A 146 -7.17 5.53 15.68
C SER A 146 -6.72 5.01 14.31
N LEU A 147 -5.58 5.46 13.81
CA LEU A 147 -5.02 5.01 12.53
C LEU A 147 -4.80 3.49 12.50
N ILE A 148 -4.31 2.89 13.60
CA ILE A 148 -4.17 1.43 13.69
C ILE A 148 -5.52 0.73 13.51
N LYS A 149 -6.59 1.24 14.16
CA LYS A 149 -7.94 0.68 14.02
C LYS A 149 -8.46 0.82 12.59
N ASP A 150 -8.24 1.97 11.97
CA ASP A 150 -8.65 2.23 10.59
C ASP A 150 -7.91 1.30 9.61
N MET A 151 -6.61 1.09 9.80
CA MET A 151 -5.83 0.12 9.02
C MET A 151 -6.34 -1.32 9.20
N VAL A 152 -6.65 -1.74 10.42
CA VAL A 152 -7.25 -3.06 10.70
C VAL A 152 -8.55 -3.25 9.92
N ASN A 153 -9.44 -2.25 9.95
CA ASN A 153 -10.69 -2.28 9.22
C ASN A 153 -10.44 -2.31 7.70
N PHE A 154 -9.49 -1.52 7.21
CA PHE A 154 -9.15 -1.45 5.80
C PHE A 154 -8.61 -2.78 5.27
N VAL A 155 -7.64 -3.39 5.96
CA VAL A 155 -7.05 -4.69 5.62
C VAL A 155 -8.11 -5.80 5.62
N THR A 156 -9.00 -5.80 6.62
CA THR A 156 -10.09 -6.78 6.72
C THR A 156 -11.06 -6.63 5.55
N CYS A 157 -11.44 -5.40 5.20
CA CYS A 157 -12.29 -5.12 4.05
C CYS A 157 -11.64 -5.54 2.72
N CYS A 158 -10.34 -5.23 2.53
CA CYS A 158 -9.61 -5.64 1.33
C CYS A 158 -9.53 -7.16 1.19
N SER A 159 -9.22 -7.87 2.27
CA SER A 159 -9.15 -9.34 2.28
C SER A 159 -10.50 -9.97 1.92
N ARG A 160 -11.59 -9.44 2.49
CA ARG A 160 -12.95 -9.90 2.20
C ARG A 160 -13.34 -9.64 0.74
N GLN A 161 -13.03 -8.44 0.22
CA GLN A 161 -13.32 -8.08 -1.17
C GLN A 161 -12.52 -8.95 -2.14
N CYS A 162 -11.22 -9.16 -1.90
CA CYS A 162 -10.39 -10.02 -2.74
C CYS A 162 -10.90 -11.48 -2.75
N THR A 163 -11.30 -12.01 -1.59
CA THR A 163 -11.92 -13.34 -1.49
C THR A 163 -13.23 -13.43 -2.28
N LYS A 164 -14.05 -12.37 -2.25
CA LYS A 164 -15.30 -12.30 -3.02
C LYS A 164 -15.01 -12.30 -4.52
N LEU A 165 -14.06 -11.49 -4.97
CA LEU A 165 -13.67 -11.39 -6.37
C LEU A 165 -13.10 -12.71 -6.89
N LEU A 166 -12.28 -13.42 -6.12
CA LEU A 166 -11.79 -14.76 -6.49
C LEU A 166 -12.94 -15.75 -6.75
N LYS A 167 -13.95 -15.77 -5.87
CA LYS A 167 -15.13 -16.64 -6.05
C LYS A 167 -15.93 -16.27 -7.29
N GLN A 168 -16.11 -14.97 -7.54
CA GLN A 168 -16.81 -14.48 -8.74
C GLN A 168 -16.03 -14.81 -10.02
N ARG A 169 -14.72 -14.59 -10.01
CA ARG A 169 -13.83 -14.93 -11.12
C ARG A 169 -13.93 -16.39 -11.47
N LYS A 170 -13.88 -17.28 -10.47
CA LYS A 170 -14.03 -18.71 -10.68
C LYS A 170 -15.34 -19.05 -11.42
N ALA A 171 -16.46 -18.46 -11.01
CA ALA A 171 -17.74 -18.70 -11.69
C ALA A 171 -17.74 -18.20 -13.15
N TYR A 172 -17.12 -17.04 -13.43
CA TYR A 172 -16.97 -16.54 -14.80
C TYR A 172 -16.04 -17.42 -15.64
N PHE A 173 -14.93 -17.89 -15.05
CA PHE A 173 -13.98 -18.78 -15.70
C PHE A 173 -14.58 -20.14 -16.03
N ASP A 174 -15.27 -20.76 -15.06
CA ASP A 174 -15.92 -22.06 -15.24
C ASP A 174 -16.97 -21.95 -16.36
N ARG A 175 -17.77 -20.88 -16.38
CA ARG A 175 -18.77 -20.62 -17.43
C ARG A 175 -18.12 -20.43 -18.81
N ALA A 176 -17.13 -19.54 -18.93
CA ALA A 176 -16.48 -19.26 -20.20
C ALA A 176 -15.76 -20.50 -20.76
N SER A 177 -15.21 -21.34 -19.88
CA SER A 177 -14.57 -22.61 -20.24
C SER A 177 -15.58 -23.65 -20.74
N GLU A 178 -16.77 -23.70 -20.13
CA GLU A 178 -17.85 -24.62 -20.50
C GLU A 178 -18.53 -24.23 -21.81
N THR A 179 -18.93 -22.96 -21.95
CA THR A 179 -19.68 -22.48 -23.11
C THR A 179 -18.79 -22.27 -24.34
N LYS A 180 -17.51 -21.92 -24.11
CA LYS A 180 -16.58 -21.42 -25.15
C LYS A 180 -17.16 -20.26 -25.96
N ASP A 181 -18.14 -19.56 -25.40
CA ASP A 181 -18.81 -18.43 -26.05
C ASP A 181 -17.96 -17.16 -25.91
N THR A 182 -17.88 -16.39 -27.00
CA THR A 182 -17.18 -15.11 -27.06
C THR A 182 -17.75 -14.11 -26.06
N GLU A 183 -19.07 -14.11 -25.81
CA GLU A 183 -19.67 -13.18 -24.84
C GLU A 183 -19.20 -13.46 -23.41
N ASP A 184 -19.19 -14.72 -22.98
CA ASP A 184 -18.71 -15.10 -21.65
C ASP A 184 -17.21 -14.84 -21.47
N ARG A 185 -16.42 -15.02 -22.54
CA ARG A 185 -15.00 -14.62 -22.56
C ARG A 185 -14.83 -13.12 -22.33
N ILE A 186 -15.57 -12.28 -23.05
CA ILE A 186 -15.52 -10.82 -22.91
C ILE A 186 -15.93 -10.41 -21.49
N ARG A 187 -16.98 -11.02 -20.92
CA ARG A 187 -17.41 -10.75 -19.53
C ARG A 187 -16.31 -11.02 -18.53
N LEU A 188 -15.57 -12.13 -18.67
CA LEU A 188 -14.44 -12.45 -17.80
C LEU A 188 -13.26 -11.47 -17.99
N LYS A 189 -12.94 -11.07 -19.23
CA LYS A 189 -11.91 -10.05 -19.51
C LYS A 189 -12.24 -8.72 -18.82
N VAL A 190 -13.46 -8.21 -19.03
CA VAL A 190 -13.95 -6.98 -18.39
C VAL A 190 -13.97 -7.10 -16.86
N PHE A 191 -14.32 -8.28 -16.34
CA PHE A 191 -14.27 -8.54 -14.90
C PHE A 191 -12.84 -8.45 -14.36
N ASP A 192 -11.87 -9.08 -15.04
CA ASP A 192 -10.46 -9.11 -14.62
C ASP A 192 -9.84 -7.70 -14.65
N GLU A 193 -10.08 -6.90 -15.69
CA GLU A 193 -9.59 -5.51 -15.79
C GLU A 193 -10.15 -4.61 -14.68
N ARG A 194 -11.47 -4.67 -14.44
CA ARG A 194 -12.12 -3.92 -13.36
C ARG A 194 -11.61 -4.34 -11.99
N SER A 195 -11.45 -5.65 -11.79
CA SER A 195 -10.95 -6.22 -10.54
C SER A 195 -9.49 -5.83 -10.30
N PHE A 196 -8.67 -5.82 -11.35
CA PHE A 196 -7.29 -5.34 -11.30
C PHE A 196 -7.26 -3.89 -10.82
N THR A 197 -7.97 -3.01 -11.50
CA THR A 197 -7.99 -1.58 -11.19
C THR A 197 -8.46 -1.31 -9.76
N GLU A 198 -9.54 -1.96 -9.31
CA GLU A 198 -10.07 -1.79 -7.95
C GLU A 198 -9.07 -2.28 -6.90
N LEU A 199 -8.56 -3.50 -7.04
CA LEU A 199 -7.66 -4.12 -6.06
C LEU A 199 -6.31 -3.39 -6.01
N HIS A 200 -5.74 -3.06 -7.17
CA HIS A 200 -4.46 -2.36 -7.28
C HIS A 200 -4.55 -0.98 -6.61
N GLY A 201 -5.61 -0.21 -6.88
CA GLY A 201 -5.85 1.07 -6.22
C GLY A 201 -5.94 0.95 -4.69
N ARG A 202 -6.63 -0.07 -4.18
CA ARG A 202 -6.69 -0.34 -2.73
C ARG A 202 -5.32 -0.68 -2.14
N MET A 203 -4.49 -1.43 -2.87
CA MET A 203 -3.14 -1.80 -2.42
C MET A 203 -2.19 -0.60 -2.43
N ILE A 204 -2.34 0.33 -3.39
CA ILE A 204 -1.65 1.63 -3.37
C ILE A 204 -2.03 2.40 -2.10
N SER A 205 -3.32 2.53 -1.79
CA SER A 205 -3.76 3.23 -0.59
C SER A 205 -3.25 2.56 0.69
N LEU A 206 -3.27 1.23 0.77
CA LEU A 206 -2.74 0.51 1.93
C LEU A 206 -1.23 0.71 2.08
N LYS A 207 -0.47 0.65 0.98
CA LYS A 207 0.96 0.93 0.98
C LYS A 207 1.26 2.31 1.55
N SER A 208 0.54 3.33 1.09
CA SER A 208 0.68 4.70 1.61
C SER A 208 0.29 4.78 3.08
N PHE A 209 -0.79 4.12 3.52
CA PHE A 209 -1.17 4.09 4.93
C PHE A 209 -0.10 3.45 5.82
N VAL A 210 0.47 2.31 5.40
CA VAL A 210 1.56 1.66 6.14
C VAL A 210 2.78 2.58 6.20
N GLN A 211 3.16 3.19 5.07
CA GLN A 211 4.28 4.12 5.03
C GLN A 211 4.06 5.32 5.96
N ASP A 212 2.89 5.95 5.89
CA ASP A 212 2.55 7.10 6.73
C ASP A 212 2.52 6.72 8.21
N PHE A 213 1.97 5.57 8.56
CA PHE A 213 1.97 5.05 9.92
C PHE A 213 3.39 4.87 10.46
N CYS A 214 4.28 4.29 9.65
CA CYS A 214 5.65 4.04 10.08
C CYS A 214 6.48 5.33 10.13
N ASN A 215 6.21 6.27 9.22
CA ASN A 215 6.74 7.62 9.23
C ASN A 215 6.38 8.40 10.50
N LEU A 216 5.32 8.02 11.23
CA LEU A 216 5.02 8.61 12.53
C LEU A 216 6.11 8.33 13.56
N PHE A 217 6.86 7.22 13.43
CA PHE A 217 7.84 6.77 14.42
C PHE A 217 9.29 6.86 13.94
N GLU A 218 9.50 6.93 12.62
CA GLU A 218 10.82 6.98 11.98
C GLU A 218 10.81 7.86 10.72
N SER A 219 11.81 8.72 10.52
CA SER A 219 11.89 9.57 9.32
C SER A 219 12.58 8.92 8.11
N GLU A 220 13.21 7.75 8.27
CA GLU A 220 14.22 7.22 7.35
C GLU A 220 13.80 5.98 6.52
N TRP A 221 12.53 5.57 6.57
CA TRP A 221 12.04 4.42 5.79
C TRP A 221 12.13 4.61 4.27
N ASN A 222 12.39 5.85 3.82
CA ASN A 222 12.49 6.19 2.40
C ASN A 222 13.91 6.03 1.81
N SER A 223 14.88 5.47 2.54
CA SER A 223 16.31 5.61 2.19
C SER A 223 17.02 4.38 1.60
N SER A 224 16.41 3.19 1.56
CA SER A 224 16.98 2.05 0.83
C SER A 224 16.05 1.61 -0.30
N ASP A 225 16.58 1.55 -1.52
CA ASP A 225 16.01 0.99 -2.77
C ASP A 225 15.34 1.93 -3.78
N GLN A 226 15.63 3.24 -3.73
CA GLN A 226 15.52 4.12 -4.91
C GLN A 226 16.88 4.72 -5.30
N GLN A 227 17.92 3.89 -5.38
CA GLN A 227 19.13 4.26 -6.13
C GLN A 227 18.97 3.81 -7.59
N ASP A 228 18.69 4.79 -8.43
CA ASP A 228 19.22 4.95 -9.80
C ASP A 228 19.47 3.68 -10.61
N ILE A 229 18.43 3.21 -11.32
CA ILE A 229 18.66 2.66 -12.66
C ILE A 229 18.76 3.85 -13.60
N SER A 230 19.91 4.54 -13.54
CA SER A 230 20.28 5.51 -14.58
C SER A 230 20.54 4.75 -15.86
N VAL A 231 19.69 5.01 -16.84
CA VAL A 231 19.81 4.70 -18.28
C VAL A 231 21.27 4.70 -18.73
N ILE A 232 21.83 3.52 -19.03
CA ILE A 232 23.00 3.40 -19.89
C ILE A 232 22.47 3.18 -21.32
N SER A 233 22.34 4.28 -22.05
CA SER A 233 22.24 4.24 -23.51
C SER A 233 23.57 3.73 -24.09
N PRO A 234 23.58 2.71 -24.97
CA PRO A 234 24.80 2.37 -25.67
C PRO A 234 25.02 3.40 -26.79
N ALA A 235 25.98 4.29 -26.57
CA ALA A 235 26.55 5.12 -27.63
C ALA A 235 27.25 4.19 -28.64
N LYS A 236 26.61 4.00 -29.80
CA LYS A 236 27.20 3.36 -30.97
C LYS A 236 28.30 4.30 -31.50
N LYS A 237 29.55 4.10 -31.08
CA LYS A 237 30.70 4.70 -31.75
C LYS A 237 31.04 3.88 -32.98
N ILE A 238 30.80 4.52 -34.11
CA ILE A 238 31.40 4.21 -35.42
C ILE A 238 32.93 4.33 -35.26
N SER A 239 33.66 3.35 -35.78
CA SER A 239 35.04 3.57 -36.23
C SER A 239 35.29 2.74 -37.49
N THR A 240 35.68 3.52 -38.49
CA THR A 240 36.30 3.29 -39.81
C THR A 240 36.88 1.92 -40.10
#